data_AF-C8PMC6-F1
#
_entry.id   AF-C8PMC6-F1
#
_cell.length_a   1.000
_cell.length_b   1.000
_cell.length_c   1.000
_cell.angle_alpha   90.00
_cell.angle_beta   90.00
_cell.angle_gamma   90.00
#
_symmetry.space_group_name_H-M   'P 1'
#
loop_
_entity.id
_entity.type
_entity.pdbx_description
1 polymer ?
#
loop_
_entity_poly.entity_id
_entity_poly.type
_entity_poly.pdbx_seq_one_letter_code
_entity_poly.pdbx_strand_id
1 'polypeptide(L)'
;MFGFRFVKFEPNEYIHVIKKGRVVKKGRGLSFWFYKPSTSIITVPLETKNVPFMFEELSSDYQTLTIQGDLIYKITDTEKIIDQVNFSVDLKNYAYLSDDPEKLSRIIINLVNTMTKTEVSKLPLREAIQSIDRIAGALKEAVQHNEYLQNLGITITNINILSILPNKETARALEAETRENILREADDAVYKRRNAAVEQERKIKENELNTQIAVEEKQRQIMEAHMEGKRAVQEKKRVILQEDMAFKIKQEQENAKLIEISVKNKKTEADIKAYSLNAVLEPMSKINPEIIKALSSIGMAPEKLIANAFTGLAENAGKIGELNISSELLQQLMKK
;
A
#
# COMPACT_ATOMS: atom_id res chain seq x y z
N MET A 1 -63.48 75.12 -24.25
CA MET A 1 -63.07 74.19 -23.18
C MET A 1 -62.06 74.89 -22.28
N PHE A 2 -62.41 75.14 -21.01
CA PHE A 2 -61.55 75.83 -20.05
C PHE A 2 -60.27 75.01 -19.82
N GLY A 3 -59.10 75.60 -20.12
CA GLY A 3 -57.79 74.93 -20.10
C GLY A 3 -57.27 74.49 -18.73
N PHE A 4 -58.15 74.28 -17.75
CA PHE A 4 -57.84 73.71 -16.45
C PHE A 4 -57.84 72.19 -16.51
N ARG A 5 -56.77 71.58 -16.01
CA ARG A 5 -56.64 70.13 -15.89
C ARG A 5 -56.22 69.77 -14.48
N PHE A 6 -56.67 68.61 -14.02
CA PHE A 6 -56.19 68.00 -12.80
C PHE A 6 -55.13 66.95 -13.15
N VAL A 7 -54.04 66.93 -12.39
CA VAL A 7 -53.02 65.89 -12.48
C VAL A 7 -52.67 65.41 -11.09
N LYS A 8 -52.40 64.10 -11.00
CA LYS A 8 -51.88 63.42 -9.83
C LYS A 8 -50.64 62.65 -10.27
N PHE A 9 -49.52 62.91 -9.62
CA PHE A 9 -48.25 62.22 -9.87
C PHE A 9 -48.00 61.16 -8.80
N GLU A 10 -47.13 60.21 -9.13
CA GLU A 10 -46.80 59.11 -8.22
C GLU A 10 -45.88 59.59 -7.07
N PRO A 11 -45.93 58.94 -5.90
CA PRO A 11 -45.08 59.30 -4.75
C PRO A 11 -43.58 59.22 -5.02
N ASN A 12 -43.18 58.43 -6.01
CA ASN A 12 -41.80 58.21 -6.40
C ASN A 12 -41.28 59.26 -7.41
N GLU A 13 -42.07 60.27 -7.74
CA GLU A 13 -41.68 61.36 -8.61
C GLU A 13 -41.56 62.67 -7.84
N TYR A 14 -40.51 63.42 -8.12
CA TYR A 14 -40.33 64.77 -7.64
C TYR A 14 -40.78 65.75 -8.72
N ILE A 15 -41.76 66.58 -8.39
CA ILE A 15 -42.41 67.45 -9.37
C ILE A 15 -42.03 68.90 -9.11
N HIS A 16 -41.63 69.61 -10.16
CA HIS A 16 -41.53 71.07 -10.18
C HIS A 16 -42.60 71.65 -11.10
N VAL A 17 -43.43 72.53 -10.53
CA VAL A 17 -44.49 73.23 -11.27
C VAL A 17 -44.02 74.65 -11.54
N ILE A 18 -43.78 74.95 -12.81
CA ILE A 18 -43.32 76.26 -13.27
C ILE A 18 -44.50 76.99 -13.90
N LYS A 19 -44.79 78.20 -13.43
CA LYS A 19 -45.80 79.08 -14.01
C LYS A 19 -45.17 80.42 -14.34
N LYS A 20 -45.28 80.85 -15.60
CA LYS A 20 -44.66 82.11 -16.09
C LYS A 20 -43.17 82.24 -15.69
N GLY A 21 -42.41 81.15 -15.81
CA GLY A 21 -40.97 81.15 -15.52
C GLY A 21 -40.55 81.12 -14.04
N ARG A 22 -41.49 80.99 -13.09
CA ARG A 22 -41.17 80.82 -11.65
C ARG A 22 -41.69 79.49 -11.11
N VAL A 23 -40.94 78.85 -10.22
CA VAL A 23 -41.37 77.65 -9.50
C VAL A 23 -42.45 78.04 -8.50
N VAL A 24 -43.67 77.52 -8.69
CA VAL A 24 -44.83 77.81 -7.81
C VAL A 24 -45.05 76.69 -6.79
N LYS A 25 -44.77 75.44 -7.16
CA LYS A 25 -44.86 74.28 -6.28
C LYS A 25 -43.73 73.30 -6.57
N LYS A 26 -43.16 72.71 -5.52
CA LYS A 26 -42.20 71.60 -5.60
C LYS A 26 -42.47 70.57 -4.51
N GLY A 27 -42.30 69.28 -4.79
CA GLY A 27 -42.54 68.21 -3.83
C GLY A 27 -42.74 66.83 -4.45
N ARG A 28 -42.84 65.81 -3.60
CA ARG A 28 -43.08 64.41 -3.98
C ARG A 28 -44.58 64.12 -4.13
N GLY A 29 -44.97 63.36 -5.16
CA GLY A 29 -46.34 62.86 -5.30
C GLY A 29 -47.42 63.94 -5.26
N LEU A 30 -47.14 65.11 -5.84
CA LEU A 30 -48.06 66.24 -5.81
C LEU A 30 -49.32 65.96 -6.64
N SER A 31 -50.45 66.42 -6.13
CA SER A 31 -51.70 66.52 -6.88
C SER A 31 -52.19 67.96 -6.88
N PHE A 32 -52.55 68.47 -8.05
CA PHE A 32 -52.98 69.86 -8.20
C PHE A 32 -53.77 70.10 -9.49
N TRP A 33 -54.55 71.18 -9.46
CA TRP A 33 -55.17 71.78 -10.64
C TRP A 33 -54.19 72.77 -11.27
N PHE A 34 -54.07 72.74 -12.60
CA PHE A 34 -53.21 73.66 -13.35
C PHE A 34 -53.87 74.17 -14.63
N TYR A 35 -53.41 75.33 -15.11
CA TYR A 35 -53.86 75.94 -16.35
C TYR A 35 -52.83 75.67 -17.46
N LYS A 36 -53.17 74.72 -18.35
CA LYS A 36 -52.27 74.14 -19.35
C LYS A 36 -51.48 75.15 -20.21
N PRO A 37 -52.08 76.27 -20.70
CA PRO A 37 -51.33 77.22 -21.55
C PRO A 37 -50.22 78.00 -20.85
N SER A 38 -50.20 78.06 -19.51
CA SER A 38 -49.29 78.92 -18.75
C SER A 38 -48.36 78.19 -17.79
N THR A 39 -48.48 76.86 -17.73
CA THR A 39 -47.82 76.01 -16.76
C THR A 39 -46.97 74.99 -17.49
N SER A 40 -45.73 74.83 -17.06
CA SER A 40 -44.84 73.74 -17.44
C SER A 40 -44.59 72.86 -16.23
N ILE A 41 -44.49 71.56 -16.44
CA ILE A 41 -44.25 70.60 -15.37
C ILE A 41 -42.95 69.85 -15.69
N ILE A 42 -42.10 69.70 -14.67
CA ILE A 42 -40.89 68.91 -14.72
C ILE A 42 -41.06 67.77 -13.72
N THR A 43 -40.80 66.54 -14.17
CA THR A 43 -40.94 65.33 -13.34
C THR A 43 -39.61 64.59 -13.27
N VAL A 44 -39.02 64.51 -12.08
CA VAL A 44 -37.77 63.78 -11.86
C VAL A 44 -38.08 62.47 -11.15
N PRO A 45 -37.72 61.31 -11.72
CA PRO A 45 -37.93 60.02 -11.07
C PRO A 45 -36.96 59.87 -9.89
N LEU A 46 -37.49 59.58 -8.70
CA LEU A 46 -36.69 59.26 -7.51
C LEU A 46 -36.46 57.76 -7.35
N GLU A 47 -37.03 56.96 -8.26
CA GLU A 47 -36.82 55.53 -8.30
C GLU A 47 -35.37 55.20 -8.63
N THR A 48 -34.90 54.11 -8.02
CA THR A 48 -33.62 53.53 -8.36
C THR A 48 -33.73 52.91 -9.75
N LYS A 49 -32.86 53.33 -10.67
CA LYS A 49 -32.78 52.77 -12.02
C LYS A 49 -31.69 51.72 -12.09
N ASN A 50 -32.03 50.55 -12.61
CA ASN A 50 -31.08 49.53 -13.00
C ASN A 50 -30.84 49.63 -14.50
N VAL A 51 -29.58 49.81 -14.89
CA VAL A 51 -29.16 49.92 -16.28
C VAL A 51 -28.12 48.84 -16.58
N PRO A 52 -28.46 47.83 -17.39
CA PRO A 52 -27.50 46.84 -17.83
C PRO A 52 -26.50 47.48 -18.79
N PHE A 53 -25.26 47.02 -18.74
CA PHE A 53 -24.21 47.45 -19.66
C PHE A 53 -23.43 46.25 -20.20
N MET A 54 -22.94 46.41 -21.43
CA MET A 54 -22.03 45.48 -22.07
C MET A 54 -20.98 46.30 -22.82
N PHE A 55 -19.72 46.11 -22.47
CA PHE A 55 -18.60 46.84 -23.03
C PHE A 55 -17.62 45.88 -23.71
N GLU A 56 -17.12 46.26 -24.87
CA GLU A 56 -16.00 45.57 -25.52
C GLU A 56 -14.75 46.42 -25.31
N GLU A 57 -13.77 45.86 -24.62
CA GLU A 57 -12.51 46.55 -24.30
C GLU A 57 -11.31 45.68 -24.69
N LEU A 58 -10.13 46.30 -24.64
CA LEU A 58 -8.86 45.66 -24.96
C LEU A 58 -8.03 45.52 -23.67
N SER A 59 -7.51 44.33 -23.42
CA SER A 59 -6.53 44.07 -22.36
C SER A 59 -5.14 44.57 -22.73
N SER A 60 -4.21 44.50 -21.77
CA SER A 60 -2.80 44.87 -21.99
C SER A 60 -2.09 44.02 -23.05
N ASP A 61 -2.58 42.81 -23.33
CA ASP A 61 -2.07 41.89 -24.36
C ASP A 61 -2.85 42.00 -25.69
N TYR A 62 -3.56 43.11 -25.90
CA TYR A 62 -4.33 43.41 -27.12
C TYR A 62 -5.40 42.37 -27.46
N GLN A 63 -5.93 41.69 -26.45
CA GLN A 63 -7.05 40.76 -26.61
C GLN A 63 -8.36 41.48 -26.36
N THR A 64 -9.37 41.19 -27.18
CA THR A 64 -10.71 41.72 -26.99
C THR A 64 -11.45 40.94 -25.91
N LEU A 65 -12.04 41.68 -24.97
CA LEU A 65 -12.81 41.15 -23.86
C LEU A 65 -14.11 41.92 -23.71
N THR A 66 -15.18 41.18 -23.46
CA THR A 66 -16.53 41.69 -23.26
C THR A 66 -16.85 41.67 -21.77
N ILE A 67 -17.16 42.84 -21.21
CA ILE A 67 -17.53 43.01 -19.80
C ILE A 67 -19.03 43.25 -19.75
N GLN A 68 -19.73 42.37 -19.04
CA GLN A 68 -21.17 42.46 -18.84
C GLN A 68 -21.47 42.74 -17.39
N GLY A 69 -22.41 43.64 -17.14
CA GLY A 69 -22.78 44.03 -15.78
C GLY A 69 -24.04 44.86 -15.72
N ASP A 70 -24.35 45.31 -14.51
CA ASP A 70 -25.48 46.18 -14.23
C ASP A 70 -25.09 47.31 -13.28
N LEU A 71 -25.64 48.48 -13.59
CA LEU A 71 -25.43 49.71 -12.83
C LEU A 71 -26.72 50.12 -12.17
N ILE A 72 -26.67 50.33 -10.86
CA ILE A 72 -27.80 50.78 -10.07
C ILE A 72 -27.54 52.21 -9.61
N TYR A 73 -28.29 53.17 -10.14
CA TYR A 73 -28.16 54.59 -9.77
C TYR A 73 -29.48 55.19 -9.31
N LYS A 74 -29.38 56.26 -8.53
CA LYS A 74 -30.52 57.03 -8.02
C LYS A 74 -30.23 58.53 -8.10
N ILE A 75 -31.25 59.31 -8.43
CA ILE A 75 -31.18 60.77 -8.37
C ILE A 75 -31.46 61.19 -6.92
N THR A 76 -30.47 61.79 -6.28
CA THR A 76 -30.56 62.22 -4.88
C THR A 76 -30.86 63.72 -4.79
N ASP A 77 -30.21 64.53 -5.64
CA ASP A 77 -30.40 65.98 -5.69
C ASP A 77 -31.18 66.36 -6.96
N THR A 78 -32.46 66.67 -6.77
CA THR A 78 -33.36 67.03 -7.87
C THR A 78 -33.17 68.46 -8.34
N GLU A 79 -32.55 69.35 -7.55
CA GLU A 79 -32.35 70.74 -7.96
C GLU A 79 -31.19 70.83 -8.95
N LYS A 80 -30.06 70.17 -8.65
CA LYS A 80 -28.89 70.16 -9.55
C LYS A 80 -29.15 69.52 -10.90
N ILE A 81 -29.90 68.42 -10.93
CA ILE A 81 -30.12 67.67 -12.17
C ILE A 81 -31.03 68.42 -13.15
N ILE A 82 -31.98 69.23 -12.65
CA ILE A 82 -32.92 69.97 -13.49
C ILE A 82 -32.22 71.11 -14.25
N ASP A 83 -31.17 71.69 -13.68
CA ASP A 83 -30.37 72.72 -14.35
C ASP A 83 -29.53 72.15 -15.51
N GLN A 84 -29.25 70.86 -15.50
CA GLN A 84 -28.37 70.19 -16.47
C GLN A 84 -29.11 69.30 -17.46
N VAL A 85 -30.28 68.76 -17.09
CA VAL A 85 -31.04 67.79 -17.87
C VAL A 85 -32.51 68.20 -17.94
N ASN A 86 -33.06 68.21 -19.16
CA ASN A 86 -34.44 68.61 -19.39
C ASN A 86 -35.42 67.46 -19.07
N PHE A 87 -36.01 67.49 -17.87
CA PHE A 87 -37.08 66.57 -17.44
C PHE A 87 -38.49 67.14 -17.65
N SER A 88 -38.68 68.10 -18.57
CA SER A 88 -40.01 68.65 -18.84
C SER A 88 -40.93 67.62 -19.48
N VAL A 89 -42.20 67.57 -19.08
CA VAL A 89 -43.20 66.63 -19.62
C VAL A 89 -44.29 67.32 -20.44
N ASP A 90 -44.78 66.64 -21.47
CA ASP A 90 -45.94 67.08 -22.23
C ASP A 90 -47.22 66.90 -21.41
N LEU A 91 -47.99 67.96 -21.31
CA LEU A 91 -49.26 68.03 -20.59
C LEU A 91 -50.43 67.35 -21.32
N LYS A 92 -50.17 66.73 -22.48
CA LYS A 92 -51.11 65.85 -23.19
C LYS A 92 -50.94 64.38 -22.82
N ASN A 93 -49.72 63.86 -22.93
CA ASN A 93 -49.41 62.44 -22.81
C ASN A 93 -48.59 62.10 -21.58
N TYR A 94 -48.16 63.11 -20.80
CA TYR A 94 -47.25 62.98 -19.65
C TYR A 94 -45.92 62.29 -19.97
N ALA A 95 -45.55 62.22 -21.26
CA ALA A 95 -44.24 61.79 -21.71
C ALA A 95 -43.22 62.93 -21.63
N TYR A 96 -41.94 62.61 -21.51
CA TYR A 96 -40.87 63.60 -21.55
C TYR A 96 -40.85 64.32 -22.92
N LEU A 97 -40.62 65.62 -22.88
CA LEU A 97 -40.50 66.48 -24.08
C LEU A 97 -39.13 66.33 -24.75
N SER A 98 -38.14 65.83 -24.03
CA SER A 98 -36.77 65.62 -24.50
C SER A 98 -36.30 64.20 -24.16
N ASP A 99 -35.40 63.67 -24.98
CA ASP A 99 -34.74 62.38 -24.76
C ASP A 99 -33.56 62.50 -23.78
N ASP A 100 -33.33 63.68 -23.19
CA ASP A 100 -32.21 63.91 -22.27
C ASP A 100 -32.19 62.98 -21.04
N PRO A 101 -33.33 62.55 -20.45
CA PRO A 101 -33.35 61.53 -19.41
C PRO A 101 -32.80 60.16 -19.87
N GLU A 102 -32.99 59.81 -21.15
CA GLU A 102 -32.45 58.59 -21.74
C GLU A 102 -30.95 58.76 -22.05
N LYS A 103 -30.58 59.91 -22.62
CA LYS A 103 -29.16 60.28 -22.85
C LYS A 103 -28.36 60.30 -21.55
N LEU A 104 -28.96 60.71 -20.43
CA LEU A 104 -28.30 60.70 -19.12
C LEU A 104 -27.83 59.29 -18.75
N SER A 105 -28.68 58.28 -18.93
CA SER A 105 -28.31 56.89 -18.68
C SER A 105 -27.13 56.47 -19.54
N ARG A 106 -27.12 56.88 -20.82
CA ARG A 106 -26.01 56.62 -21.75
C ARG A 106 -24.72 57.36 -21.37
N ILE A 107 -24.80 58.60 -20.89
CA ILE A 107 -23.64 59.36 -20.40
C ILE A 107 -23.00 58.67 -19.21
N ILE A 108 -23.81 58.21 -18.24
CA ILE A 108 -23.32 57.48 -17.07
C ILE A 108 -22.64 56.17 -17.50
N ILE A 109 -23.27 55.40 -18.40
CA ILE A 109 -22.69 54.18 -18.97
C ILE A 109 -21.32 54.47 -19.63
N ASN A 110 -21.22 55.53 -20.43
CA ASN A 110 -19.96 55.90 -21.11
C ASN A 110 -18.85 56.29 -20.12
N LEU A 111 -19.21 56.98 -19.04
CA LEU A 111 -18.27 57.34 -17.98
C LEU A 111 -17.72 56.09 -17.27
N VAL A 112 -18.62 55.18 -16.91
CA VAL A 112 -18.27 53.88 -16.32
C VAL A 112 -17.41 53.07 -17.29
N ASN A 113 -17.72 53.10 -18.59
CA ASN A 113 -16.89 52.42 -19.59
C ASN A 113 -15.46 52.96 -19.61
N THR A 114 -15.30 54.29 -19.59
CA THR A 114 -13.97 54.92 -19.60
C THR A 114 -13.14 54.54 -18.36
N MET A 115 -13.78 54.45 -17.19
CA MET A 115 -13.12 53.98 -15.96
C MET A 115 -12.76 52.50 -16.07
N THR A 116 -13.68 51.68 -16.57
CA THR A 116 -13.48 50.23 -16.77
C THR A 116 -12.30 49.98 -17.67
N LYS A 117 -12.24 50.68 -18.80
CA LYS A 117 -11.12 50.64 -19.76
C LYS A 117 -9.79 50.93 -19.09
N THR A 118 -9.72 51.95 -18.25
CA THR A 118 -8.48 52.36 -17.56
C THR A 118 -7.95 51.27 -16.63
N GLU A 119 -8.84 50.52 -15.97
CA GLU A 119 -8.44 49.41 -15.09
C GLU A 119 -8.11 48.14 -15.87
N VAL A 120 -8.90 47.82 -16.88
CA VAL A 120 -8.74 46.60 -17.69
C VAL A 120 -7.51 46.67 -18.59
N SER A 121 -7.18 47.84 -19.13
CA SER A 121 -5.99 48.02 -19.98
C SER A 121 -4.66 47.78 -19.24
N LYS A 122 -4.67 47.73 -17.90
CA LYS A 122 -3.49 47.46 -17.07
C LYS A 122 -3.22 45.96 -16.89
N LEU A 123 -4.19 45.09 -17.17
CA LEU A 123 -4.12 43.66 -16.88
C LEU A 123 -4.07 42.84 -18.18
N PRO A 124 -3.34 41.71 -18.21
CA PRO A 124 -3.46 40.74 -19.27
C PRO A 124 -4.81 40.00 -19.20
N LEU A 125 -5.28 39.46 -20.31
CA LEU A 125 -6.60 38.83 -20.43
C LEU A 125 -6.89 37.79 -19.32
N ARG A 126 -5.93 36.90 -19.05
CA ARG A 126 -6.12 35.80 -18.08
C ARG A 126 -6.29 36.32 -16.65
N GLU A 127 -5.53 37.35 -16.28
CA GLU A 127 -5.65 37.98 -14.96
C GLU A 127 -6.93 38.80 -14.86
N ALA A 128 -7.36 39.46 -15.94
CA ALA A 128 -8.61 40.20 -15.97
C ALA A 128 -9.82 39.29 -15.74
N ILE A 129 -9.84 38.09 -16.36
CA ILE A 129 -10.90 37.08 -16.16
C ILE A 129 -10.87 36.52 -14.73
N GLN A 130 -9.69 36.35 -14.12
CA GLN A 130 -9.56 35.82 -12.76
C GLN A 130 -9.82 36.87 -11.67
N SER A 131 -9.65 38.16 -11.99
CA SER A 131 -9.69 39.27 -11.03
C SER A 131 -10.98 40.09 -11.11
N ILE A 132 -12.12 39.47 -11.43
CA ILE A 132 -13.42 40.16 -11.55
C ILE A 132 -13.74 40.96 -10.29
N ASP A 133 -13.56 40.38 -9.10
CA ASP A 133 -13.84 41.03 -7.82
C ASP A 133 -12.97 42.27 -7.58
N ARG A 134 -11.70 42.21 -8.02
CA ARG A 134 -10.76 43.33 -7.89
C ARG A 134 -11.16 44.49 -8.81
N ILE A 135 -11.54 44.18 -10.05
CA ILE A 135 -12.00 45.18 -11.02
C ILE A 135 -13.32 45.81 -10.56
N ALA A 136 -14.25 44.99 -10.04
CA ALA A 136 -15.52 45.47 -9.48
C ALA A 136 -15.30 46.41 -8.27
N GLY A 137 -14.38 46.05 -7.36
CA GLY A 137 -14.02 46.89 -6.22
C GLY A 137 -13.44 48.23 -6.64
N ALA A 138 -12.45 48.21 -7.55
CA ALA A 138 -11.82 49.43 -8.08
C ALA A 138 -12.83 50.34 -8.81
N LEU A 139 -13.74 49.76 -9.61
CA LEU A 139 -14.80 50.49 -10.28
C LEU A 139 -15.78 51.12 -9.30
N LYS A 140 -16.18 50.39 -8.26
CA LYS A 140 -17.08 50.90 -7.23
C LYS A 140 -16.48 52.13 -6.53
N GLU A 141 -15.21 52.07 -6.17
CA GLU A 141 -14.50 53.21 -5.56
C GLU A 141 -14.37 54.38 -6.53
N ALA A 142 -13.93 54.14 -7.77
CA ALA A 142 -13.75 55.17 -8.79
C ALA A 142 -15.06 55.92 -9.11
N VAL A 143 -16.16 55.18 -9.14
CA VAL A 143 -17.48 55.74 -9.45
C VAL A 143 -18.08 56.50 -8.27
N GLN A 144 -17.86 56.04 -7.03
CA GLN A 144 -18.31 56.78 -5.83
C GLN A 144 -17.61 58.14 -5.67
N HIS A 145 -16.34 58.23 -6.05
CA HIS A 145 -15.53 59.46 -5.94
C HIS A 145 -15.59 60.36 -7.17
N ASN A 146 -16.42 60.03 -8.17
CA ASN A 146 -16.44 60.81 -9.40
C ASN A 146 -17.15 62.18 -9.22
N GLU A 147 -16.41 63.26 -9.40
CA GLU A 147 -16.90 64.64 -9.24
C GLU A 147 -18.04 64.98 -10.21
N TYR A 148 -18.02 64.47 -11.44
CA TYR A 148 -19.04 64.77 -12.45
C TYR A 148 -20.42 64.24 -12.04
N LEU A 149 -20.48 63.02 -11.50
CA LEU A 149 -21.73 62.42 -11.01
C LEU A 149 -22.28 63.14 -9.77
N GLN A 150 -21.39 63.56 -8.87
CA GLN A 150 -21.76 64.35 -7.69
C GLN A 150 -22.29 65.74 -8.07
N ASN A 151 -21.70 66.37 -9.09
CA ASN A 151 -22.16 67.66 -9.64
C ASN A 151 -23.52 67.54 -10.33
N LEU A 152 -23.82 66.38 -10.94
CA LEU A 152 -25.15 66.07 -11.49
C LEU A 152 -26.20 65.78 -10.41
N GLY A 153 -25.81 65.47 -9.17
CA GLY A 153 -26.74 65.07 -8.11
C GLY A 153 -27.15 63.60 -8.16
N ILE A 154 -26.36 62.75 -8.83
CA ILE A 154 -26.62 61.32 -9.01
C ILE A 154 -25.73 60.52 -8.08
N THR A 155 -26.33 59.57 -7.37
CA THR A 155 -25.61 58.63 -6.51
C THR A 155 -25.71 57.23 -7.11
N ILE A 156 -24.57 56.62 -7.36
CA ILE A 156 -24.50 55.22 -7.79
C ILE A 156 -24.54 54.35 -6.55
N THR A 157 -25.61 53.58 -6.44
CA THR A 157 -25.87 52.70 -5.28
C THR A 157 -25.01 51.46 -5.36
N ASN A 158 -24.94 50.85 -6.54
CA ASN A 158 -24.14 49.66 -6.74
C ASN A 158 -23.72 49.49 -8.20
N ILE A 159 -22.61 48.79 -8.41
CA ILE A 159 -22.12 48.34 -9.71
C ILE A 159 -21.80 46.87 -9.58
N ASN A 160 -22.38 46.07 -10.45
CA ASN A 160 -22.15 44.64 -10.49
C ASN A 160 -21.52 44.28 -11.83
N ILE A 161 -20.47 43.46 -11.78
CA ILE A 161 -19.91 42.82 -12.98
C ILE A 161 -20.40 41.38 -12.96
N LEU A 162 -21.19 41.00 -13.97
CA LEU A 162 -21.76 39.66 -14.12
C LEU A 162 -20.74 38.70 -14.72
N SER A 163 -20.02 39.14 -15.76
CA SER A 163 -19.03 38.32 -16.43
C SER A 163 -18.03 39.16 -17.20
N ILE A 164 -16.80 38.62 -17.31
CA ILE A 164 -15.78 39.10 -18.23
C ILE A 164 -15.45 37.93 -19.16
N LEU A 165 -15.85 38.05 -20.42
CA LEU A 165 -15.73 36.99 -21.41
C LEU A 165 -14.73 37.41 -22.49
N PRO A 166 -13.73 36.57 -22.82
CA PRO A 166 -12.91 36.82 -24.00
C PRO A 166 -13.72 36.63 -25.29
N ASN A 167 -13.19 37.12 -26.42
CA ASN A 167 -13.75 36.79 -27.73
C ASN A 167 -13.85 35.27 -27.94
N LYS A 168 -14.87 34.81 -28.67
CA LYS A 168 -15.20 33.39 -28.88
C LYS A 168 -14.01 32.57 -29.41
N GLU A 169 -13.17 33.15 -30.26
CA GLU A 169 -11.97 32.50 -30.78
C GLU A 169 -10.90 32.33 -29.69
N THR A 170 -10.61 33.41 -28.95
CA THR A 170 -9.66 33.39 -27.83
C THR A 170 -10.14 32.49 -26.68
N ALA A 171 -11.44 32.46 -26.40
CA ALA A 171 -12.07 31.55 -25.44
C ALA A 171 -11.77 30.09 -25.80
N ARG A 172 -12.03 29.72 -27.07
CA ARG A 172 -11.76 28.37 -27.59
C ARG A 172 -10.28 28.02 -27.54
N ALA A 173 -9.40 28.97 -27.86
CA ALA A 173 -7.95 28.77 -27.78
C ALA A 173 -7.49 28.52 -26.34
N LEU A 174 -7.98 29.32 -25.38
CA LEU A 174 -7.65 29.16 -23.96
C LEU A 174 -8.20 27.85 -23.37
N GLU A 175 -9.40 27.45 -23.78
CA GLU A 175 -9.99 26.15 -23.43
C GLU A 175 -9.15 24.99 -23.98
N ALA A 176 -8.74 25.06 -25.25
CA ALA A 176 -7.91 24.04 -25.88
C ALA A 176 -6.54 23.91 -25.20
N GLU A 177 -5.88 25.03 -24.91
CA GLU A 177 -4.59 25.06 -24.19
C GLU A 177 -4.74 24.46 -22.78
N THR A 178 -5.79 24.84 -22.05
CA THR A 178 -6.05 24.32 -20.70
C THR A 178 -6.34 22.81 -20.76
N ARG A 179 -7.11 22.36 -21.75
CA ARG A 179 -7.40 20.95 -21.95
C ARG A 179 -6.14 20.15 -22.26
N GLU A 180 -5.26 20.66 -23.12
CA GLU A 180 -4.00 20.01 -23.45
C GLU A 180 -3.06 19.94 -22.24
N ASN A 181 -2.98 21.00 -21.45
CA ASN A 181 -2.19 21.00 -20.21
C ASN A 181 -2.71 19.95 -19.21
N ILE A 182 -4.03 19.82 -19.05
CA ILE A 182 -4.64 18.79 -18.19
C ILE A 182 -4.32 17.38 -18.71
N LEU A 183 -4.37 17.16 -20.03
CA LEU A 183 -4.01 15.87 -20.63
C LEU A 183 -2.53 15.53 -20.38
N ARG A 184 -1.63 16.52 -20.58
CA ARG A 184 -0.20 16.35 -20.31
C ARG A 184 0.07 16.03 -18.84
N GLU A 185 -0.59 16.71 -17.92
CA GLU A 185 -0.46 16.43 -16.48
C GLU A 185 -0.94 15.02 -16.12
N ALA A 186 -2.02 14.55 -16.76
CA ALA A 186 -2.51 13.19 -16.58
C ALA A 186 -1.50 12.15 -17.11
N ASP A 187 -0.92 12.38 -18.29
CA ASP A 187 0.11 11.51 -18.87
C ASP A 187 1.38 11.49 -18.02
N ASP A 188 1.82 12.64 -17.52
CA ASP A 188 2.96 12.75 -16.59
C ASP A 188 2.69 11.98 -15.28
N ALA A 189 1.46 12.04 -14.76
CA ALA A 189 1.07 11.28 -13.59
C ALA A 189 1.08 9.76 -13.87
N VAL A 190 0.63 9.33 -15.05
CA VAL A 190 0.70 7.92 -15.49
C VAL A 190 2.16 7.47 -15.63
N TYR A 191 2.99 8.30 -16.26
CA TYR A 191 4.42 8.02 -16.44
C TYR A 191 5.14 7.89 -15.09
N LYS A 192 4.90 8.80 -14.15
CA LYS A 192 5.46 8.74 -12.79
C LYS A 192 5.02 7.47 -12.06
N ARG A 193 3.74 7.08 -12.14
CA ARG A 193 3.25 5.82 -11.55
C ARG A 193 3.90 4.60 -12.17
N ARG A 194 4.07 4.58 -13.51
CA ARG A 194 4.71 3.47 -14.23
C ARG A 194 6.18 3.34 -13.85
N ASN A 195 6.91 4.44 -13.78
CA ASN A 195 8.32 4.44 -13.36
C ASN A 195 8.47 3.93 -11.92
N ALA A 196 7.61 4.39 -11.00
CA ALA A 196 7.62 3.90 -9.62
C ALA A 196 7.35 2.39 -9.54
N ALA A 197 6.42 1.86 -10.35
CA ALA A 197 6.15 0.43 -10.40
C ALA A 197 7.34 -0.38 -10.95
N VAL A 198 8.00 0.10 -12.01
CA VAL A 198 9.20 -0.57 -12.58
C VAL A 198 10.37 -0.53 -11.60
N GLU A 199 10.59 0.61 -10.92
CA GLU A 199 11.65 0.71 -9.90
C GLU A 199 11.39 -0.25 -8.74
N GLN A 200 10.12 -0.37 -8.32
CA GLN A 200 9.73 -1.33 -7.30
C GLN A 200 9.95 -2.78 -7.78
N GLU A 201 9.62 -3.10 -9.02
CA GLU A 201 9.89 -4.43 -9.60
C GLU A 201 11.39 -4.75 -9.65
N ARG A 202 12.23 -3.77 -10.00
CA ARG A 202 13.70 -3.92 -9.95
C ARG A 202 14.17 -4.22 -8.53
N LYS A 203 13.70 -3.45 -7.53
CA LYS A 203 14.03 -3.68 -6.11
C LYS A 203 13.58 -5.06 -5.62
N ILE A 204 12.40 -5.52 -6.04
CA ILE A 204 11.90 -6.86 -5.72
C ILE A 204 12.83 -7.92 -6.31
N LYS A 205 13.19 -7.83 -7.59
CA LYS A 205 14.12 -8.78 -8.23
C LYS A 205 15.52 -8.78 -7.59
N GLU A 206 16.05 -7.61 -7.24
CA GLU A 206 17.33 -7.52 -6.52
C GLU A 206 17.24 -8.19 -5.14
N ASN A 207 16.16 -7.97 -4.39
CA ASN A 207 15.93 -8.63 -3.11
C ASN A 207 15.74 -10.15 -3.26
N GLU A 208 15.05 -10.60 -4.31
CA GLU A 208 14.88 -12.02 -4.62
C GLU A 208 16.23 -12.68 -4.93
N LEU A 209 17.07 -12.05 -5.75
CA LEU A 209 18.42 -12.55 -6.05
C LEU A 209 19.29 -12.60 -4.79
N ASN A 210 19.28 -11.55 -3.97
CA ASN A 210 20.01 -11.54 -2.69
C ASN A 210 19.52 -12.64 -1.75
N THR A 211 18.21 -12.90 -1.72
CA THR A 211 17.62 -13.99 -0.94
C THR A 211 18.08 -15.35 -1.46
N GLN A 212 18.13 -15.55 -2.78
CA GLN A 212 18.64 -16.78 -3.39
C GLN A 212 20.11 -17.02 -3.02
N ILE A 213 20.96 -15.98 -3.13
CA ILE A 213 22.37 -16.05 -2.71
C ILE A 213 22.48 -16.45 -1.24
N ALA A 214 21.72 -15.80 -0.36
CA ALA A 214 21.72 -16.12 1.07
C ALA A 214 21.27 -17.57 1.36
N VAL A 215 20.29 -18.08 0.62
CA VAL A 215 19.84 -19.48 0.72
C VAL A 215 20.93 -20.44 0.27
N GLU A 216 21.59 -20.19 -0.86
CA GLU A 216 22.70 -21.02 -1.35
C GLU A 216 23.89 -21.03 -0.38
N GLU A 217 24.27 -19.87 0.15
CA GLU A 217 25.31 -19.77 1.19
C GLU A 217 24.93 -20.57 2.43
N LYS A 218 23.66 -20.50 2.86
CA LYS A 218 23.19 -21.29 4.01
C LYS A 218 23.19 -22.78 3.72
N GLN A 219 22.81 -23.20 2.51
CA GLN A 219 22.89 -24.60 2.09
C GLN A 219 24.34 -25.10 2.09
N ARG A 220 25.28 -24.29 1.60
CA ARG A 220 26.71 -24.60 1.64
C ARG A 220 27.19 -24.78 3.09
N GLN A 221 26.85 -23.84 3.99
CA GLN A 221 27.17 -23.97 5.42
C GLN A 221 26.59 -25.25 6.04
N ILE A 222 25.34 -25.61 5.69
CA ILE A 222 24.69 -26.84 6.18
C ILE A 222 25.42 -28.07 5.65
N MET A 223 25.82 -28.10 4.37
CA MET A 223 26.58 -29.21 3.79
C MET A 223 27.95 -29.36 4.45
N GLU A 224 28.68 -28.26 4.66
CA GLU A 224 29.97 -28.23 5.36
C GLU A 224 29.83 -28.78 6.78
N ALA A 225 28.86 -28.27 7.56
CA ALA A 225 28.58 -28.76 8.91
C ALA A 225 28.18 -30.24 8.96
N HIS A 226 27.40 -30.71 7.98
CA HIS A 226 27.02 -32.12 7.87
C HIS A 226 28.22 -33.02 7.52
N MET A 227 29.13 -32.55 6.66
CA MET A 227 30.37 -33.26 6.33
C MET A 227 31.34 -33.32 7.52
N GLU A 228 31.46 -32.23 8.28
CA GLU A 228 32.22 -32.20 9.55
C GLU A 228 31.61 -33.16 10.58
N GLY A 229 30.27 -33.15 10.73
CA GLY A 229 29.57 -34.10 11.60
C GLY A 229 29.83 -35.55 11.19
N LYS A 230 29.77 -35.87 9.89
CA LYS A 230 30.13 -37.20 9.37
C LYS A 230 31.57 -37.60 9.67
N ARG A 231 32.53 -36.69 9.49
CA ARG A 231 33.94 -36.92 9.83
C ARG A 231 34.10 -37.20 11.32
N ALA A 232 33.49 -36.40 12.19
CA ALA A 232 33.54 -36.61 13.64
C ALA A 232 32.95 -37.96 14.06
N VAL A 233 31.86 -38.41 13.43
CA VAL A 233 31.29 -39.75 13.67
C VAL A 233 32.24 -40.85 13.21
N GLN A 234 32.88 -40.71 12.05
CA GLN A 234 33.86 -41.68 11.55
C GLN A 234 35.11 -41.74 12.44
N GLU A 235 35.62 -40.61 12.90
CA GLU A 235 36.74 -40.55 13.84
C GLU A 235 36.40 -41.22 15.17
N LYS A 236 35.23 -40.91 15.75
CA LYS A 236 34.77 -41.60 16.97
C LYS A 236 34.64 -43.10 16.77
N LYS A 237 34.08 -43.55 15.64
CA LYS A 237 34.02 -44.99 15.31
C LYS A 237 35.42 -45.61 15.22
N ARG A 238 36.40 -44.90 14.64
CA ARG A 238 37.78 -45.38 14.57
C ARG A 238 38.39 -45.52 15.96
N VAL A 239 38.17 -44.55 16.85
CA VAL A 239 38.64 -44.60 18.24
C VAL A 239 38.01 -45.77 18.98
N ILE A 240 36.69 -45.96 18.89
CA ILE A 240 35.99 -47.10 19.51
C ILE A 240 36.57 -48.43 19.01
N LEU A 241 36.79 -48.59 17.70
CA LEU A 241 37.40 -49.81 17.15
C LEU A 241 38.83 -50.05 17.65
N GLN A 242 39.61 -48.99 17.85
CA GLN A 242 40.95 -49.07 18.41
C GLN A 242 40.91 -49.47 19.89
N GLU A 243 40.00 -48.90 20.67
CA GLU A 243 39.77 -49.27 22.08
C GLU A 243 39.30 -50.73 22.21
N ASP A 244 38.35 -51.16 21.37
CA ASP A 244 37.87 -52.56 21.31
C ASP A 244 38.99 -53.53 20.94
N MET A 245 39.84 -53.18 19.97
CA MET A 245 40.99 -54.00 19.59
C MET A 245 41.99 -54.09 20.75
N ALA A 246 42.30 -52.97 21.41
CA ALA A 246 43.18 -52.95 22.57
C ALA A 246 42.62 -53.76 23.73
N PHE A 247 41.30 -53.72 23.96
CA PHE A 247 40.62 -54.55 24.95
C PHE A 247 40.74 -56.04 24.61
N LYS A 248 40.47 -56.44 23.37
CA LYS A 248 40.64 -57.83 22.92
C LYS A 248 42.07 -58.34 23.06
N ILE A 249 43.07 -57.52 22.73
CA ILE A 249 44.50 -57.88 22.91
C ILE A 249 44.81 -58.12 24.39
N LYS A 250 44.34 -57.25 25.29
CA LYS A 250 44.52 -57.44 26.74
C LYS A 250 43.85 -58.71 27.24
N GLN A 251 42.62 -58.97 26.79
CA GLN A 251 41.90 -60.18 27.14
C GLN A 251 42.64 -61.45 26.68
N GLU A 252 43.19 -61.44 25.47
CA GLU A 252 43.97 -62.57 24.95
C GLU A 252 45.27 -62.78 25.72
N GLN A 253 45.94 -61.70 26.15
CA GLN A 253 47.11 -61.77 27.02
C GLN A 253 46.78 -62.36 28.40
N GLU A 254 45.64 -61.99 28.99
CA GLU A 254 45.17 -62.59 30.24
C GLU A 254 44.80 -64.06 30.07
N ASN A 255 44.14 -64.42 28.96
CA ASN A 255 43.86 -65.81 28.61
C ASN A 255 45.14 -66.64 28.47
N ALA A 256 46.19 -66.11 27.82
CA ALA A 256 47.48 -66.79 27.71
C ALA A 256 48.10 -67.07 29.09
N LYS A 257 48.04 -66.09 30.02
CA LYS A 257 48.49 -66.27 31.41
C LYS A 257 47.66 -67.32 32.14
N LEU A 258 46.34 -67.32 31.98
CA LEU A 258 45.46 -68.33 32.56
C LEU A 258 45.77 -69.73 32.02
N ILE A 259 46.04 -69.86 30.72
CA ILE A 259 46.44 -71.12 30.09
C ILE A 259 47.77 -71.60 30.70
N GLU A 260 48.76 -70.73 30.84
CA GLU A 260 50.06 -71.07 31.45
C GLU A 260 49.91 -71.60 32.88
N ILE A 261 49.08 -70.93 33.70
CA ILE A 261 48.73 -71.38 35.06
C ILE A 261 48.02 -72.75 34.99
N SER A 262 47.07 -72.91 34.07
CA SER A 262 46.31 -74.16 33.92
C SER A 262 47.20 -75.34 33.52
N VAL A 263 48.20 -75.12 32.66
CA VAL A 263 49.18 -76.13 32.25
C VAL A 263 50.05 -76.52 33.45
N LYS A 264 50.50 -75.55 34.25
CA LYS A 264 51.28 -75.81 35.47
C LYS A 264 50.48 -76.61 36.50
N ASN A 265 49.19 -76.28 36.68
CA ASN A 265 48.29 -77.02 37.56
C ASN A 265 48.04 -78.46 37.06
N LYS A 266 47.79 -78.65 35.75
CA LYS A 266 47.61 -79.99 35.18
C LYS A 266 48.87 -80.85 35.27
N LYS A 267 50.05 -80.25 35.10
CA LYS A 267 51.33 -80.96 35.22
C LYS A 267 51.56 -81.46 36.64
N THR A 268 51.34 -80.59 37.63
CA THR A 268 51.44 -80.96 39.05
C THR A 268 50.40 -82.02 39.45
N GLU A 269 49.17 -81.93 38.95
CA GLU A 269 48.15 -82.97 39.17
C GLU A 269 48.54 -84.32 38.52
N ALA A 270 49.11 -84.30 37.32
CA ALA A 270 49.60 -85.49 36.64
C ALA A 270 50.79 -86.13 37.38
N ASP A 271 51.71 -85.32 37.92
CA ASP A 271 52.84 -85.80 38.72
C ASP A 271 52.36 -86.47 40.01
N ILE A 272 51.34 -85.91 40.69
CA ILE A 272 50.70 -86.52 41.86
C ILE A 272 50.03 -87.87 41.48
N LYS A 273 49.31 -87.91 40.36
CA LYS A 273 48.68 -89.16 39.86
C LYS A 273 49.73 -90.22 39.55
N ALA A 274 50.82 -89.88 38.87
CA ALA A 274 51.90 -90.81 38.56
C ALA A 274 52.56 -91.38 39.83
N TYR A 275 52.79 -90.53 40.84
CA TYR A 275 53.30 -90.97 42.14
C TYR A 275 52.34 -91.94 42.85
N SER A 276 51.04 -91.62 42.86
CA SER A 276 50.00 -92.48 43.47
C SER A 276 49.85 -93.83 42.77
N LEU A 277 49.91 -93.85 41.43
CA LEU A 277 49.81 -95.08 40.64
C LEU A 277 51.02 -96.00 40.85
N ASN A 278 52.23 -95.44 40.90
CA ASN A 278 53.43 -96.24 41.15
C ASN A 278 53.43 -96.87 42.55
N ALA A 279 53.00 -96.14 43.59
CA ALA A 279 52.91 -96.66 44.95
C ALA A 279 51.87 -97.80 45.11
N VAL A 280 50.83 -97.83 44.27
CA VAL A 280 49.81 -98.89 44.27
C VAL A 280 50.22 -100.10 43.42
N LEU A 281 50.97 -99.91 42.34
CA LEU A 281 51.35 -100.97 41.41
C LEU A 281 52.58 -101.79 41.85
N GLU A 282 53.46 -101.23 42.69
CA GLU A 282 54.68 -101.90 43.16
C GLU A 282 54.42 -103.25 43.90
N PRO A 283 53.44 -103.34 44.82
CA PRO A 283 53.12 -104.59 45.54
C PRO A 283 52.37 -105.62 44.67
N MET A 284 51.75 -105.19 43.56
CA MET A 284 50.91 -106.02 42.68
C MET A 284 51.72 -106.81 41.63
N SER A 285 53.00 -106.48 41.43
CA SER A 285 53.90 -107.09 40.43
C SER A 285 54.41 -108.50 40.79
N LYS A 286 54.16 -108.98 42.02
CA LYS A 286 54.68 -110.27 42.55
C LYS A 286 53.63 -111.39 42.63
N ILE A 287 52.44 -111.20 42.04
CA ILE A 287 51.34 -112.17 42.09
C ILE A 287 51.17 -112.86 40.73
N ASN A 288 50.94 -114.18 40.76
CA ASN A 288 50.75 -115.05 39.59
C ASN A 288 49.68 -114.48 38.63
N PRO A 289 49.95 -114.32 37.31
CA PRO A 289 49.03 -113.72 36.35
C PRO A 289 47.64 -114.35 36.27
N GLU A 290 47.47 -115.63 36.66
CA GLU A 290 46.13 -116.24 36.74
C GLU A 290 45.29 -115.71 37.91
N ILE A 291 45.92 -115.35 39.05
CA ILE A 291 45.23 -114.78 40.21
C ILE A 291 44.84 -113.32 39.95
N ILE A 292 45.63 -112.58 39.16
CA ILE A 292 45.30 -111.22 38.70
C ILE A 292 44.11 -111.24 37.72
N LYS A 293 44.01 -112.27 36.85
CA LYS A 293 42.80 -112.53 36.04
C LYS A 293 41.58 -112.88 36.91
N ALA A 294 41.76 -113.66 37.98
CA ALA A 294 40.68 -114.01 38.91
C ALA A 294 40.24 -112.84 39.82
N LEU A 295 41.15 -111.95 40.22
CA LEU A 295 40.81 -110.75 41.02
C LEU A 295 40.21 -109.63 40.16
N SER A 296 40.66 -109.47 38.92
CA SER A 296 40.07 -108.51 37.98
C SER A 296 38.66 -108.90 37.52
N SER A 297 38.26 -110.16 37.67
CA SER A 297 36.89 -110.62 37.37
C SER A 297 35.88 -110.42 38.52
N ILE A 298 36.33 -109.98 39.71
CA ILE A 298 35.46 -109.78 40.90
C ILE A 298 34.81 -108.36 40.94
N GLY A 299 35.09 -107.48 39.97
CA GLY A 299 34.48 -106.14 39.92
C GLY A 299 34.34 -105.54 38.51
N MET A 300 34.42 -106.36 37.46
CA MET A 300 34.24 -105.90 36.10
C MET A 300 32.77 -105.68 35.76
N ALA A 301 32.49 -104.56 35.08
CA ALA A 301 31.18 -104.31 34.48
C ALA A 301 30.79 -105.47 33.53
N PRO A 302 29.51 -105.89 33.50
CA PRO A 302 29.06 -107.08 32.78
C PRO A 302 29.54 -107.14 31.33
N GLU A 303 29.66 -105.99 30.65
CA GLU A 303 30.11 -105.88 29.26
C GLU A 303 31.57 -106.32 29.08
N LYS A 304 32.43 -106.07 30.07
CA LYS A 304 33.85 -106.47 30.03
C LYS A 304 34.05 -107.95 30.39
N LEU A 305 33.19 -108.54 31.23
CA LEU A 305 33.18 -109.99 31.49
C LEU A 305 32.80 -110.77 30.22
N ILE A 306 31.81 -110.26 29.49
CA ILE A 306 31.37 -110.85 28.21
C ILE A 306 32.49 -110.78 27.17
N ALA A 307 33.20 -109.64 27.05
CA ALA A 307 34.33 -109.51 26.14
C ALA A 307 35.46 -110.53 26.43
N ASN A 308 35.77 -110.77 27.71
CA ASN A 308 36.72 -111.81 28.11
C ASN A 308 36.22 -113.22 27.79
N ALA A 309 34.93 -113.50 27.98
CA ALA A 309 34.33 -114.80 27.62
C ALA A 309 34.36 -115.06 26.10
N PHE A 310 34.12 -114.04 25.27
CA PHE A 310 34.28 -114.13 23.82
C PHE A 310 35.73 -114.38 23.40
N THR A 311 36.70 -113.79 24.12
CA THR A 311 38.11 -114.02 23.87
C THR A 311 38.49 -115.48 24.20
N GLY A 312 37.99 -116.02 25.32
CA GLY A 312 38.19 -117.44 25.67
C GLY A 312 37.49 -118.43 24.74
N LEU A 313 36.32 -118.08 24.20
CA LEU A 313 35.64 -118.83 23.14
C LEU A 313 36.43 -118.81 21.83
N ALA A 314 37.06 -117.68 21.48
CA ALA A 314 37.91 -117.55 20.30
C ALA A 314 39.23 -118.34 20.44
N GLU A 315 39.85 -118.35 21.62
CA GLU A 315 41.10 -119.09 21.87
C GLU A 315 40.91 -120.62 21.83
N ASN A 316 39.71 -121.13 22.13
CA ASN A 316 39.37 -122.56 22.04
C ASN A 316 38.48 -122.92 20.83
N ALA A 317 38.35 -122.02 19.85
CA ALA A 317 37.46 -122.17 18.69
C ALA A 317 37.73 -123.44 17.85
N GLY A 318 38.94 -124.01 17.91
CA GLY A 318 39.27 -125.27 17.24
C GLY A 318 38.60 -126.53 17.81
N LYS A 319 37.97 -126.47 19.00
CA LYS A 319 37.22 -127.59 19.60
C LYS A 319 35.69 -127.45 19.50
N ILE A 320 35.21 -126.35 18.91
CA ILE A 320 33.78 -126.03 18.81
C ILE A 320 33.38 -126.14 17.33
N GLY A 321 32.60 -127.16 16.98
CA GLY A 321 32.27 -127.48 15.57
C GLY A 321 31.44 -126.40 14.87
N GLU A 322 30.37 -125.91 15.50
CA GLU A 322 29.57 -124.79 15.02
C GLU A 322 29.00 -124.04 16.23
N LEU A 323 29.26 -122.72 16.33
CA LEU A 323 28.67 -121.84 17.34
C LEU A 323 27.73 -120.84 16.66
N ASN A 324 26.43 -121.07 16.78
CA ASN A 324 25.41 -120.14 16.28
C ASN A 324 25.08 -119.09 17.35
N ILE A 325 25.52 -117.86 17.14
CA ILE A 325 25.18 -116.72 17.99
C ILE A 325 23.96 -116.03 17.36
N SER A 326 22.80 -116.12 18.02
CA SER A 326 21.58 -115.44 17.55
C SER A 326 21.63 -113.94 17.84
N SER A 327 21.04 -113.14 16.95
CA SER A 327 20.94 -111.68 17.08
C SER A 327 20.18 -111.23 18.35
N GLU A 328 19.27 -112.07 18.84
CA GLU A 328 18.47 -111.84 20.05
C GLU A 328 19.32 -111.95 21.34
N LEU A 329 20.32 -112.84 21.35
CA LEU A 329 21.24 -113.02 22.49
C LEU A 329 22.27 -111.89 22.57
N LEU A 330 22.76 -111.41 21.42
CA LEU A 330 23.60 -110.21 21.33
C LEU A 330 22.86 -108.93 21.78
N GLN A 331 21.58 -108.80 21.41
CA GLN A 331 20.75 -107.68 21.85
C GLN A 331 20.45 -107.71 23.35
N GLN A 332 20.24 -108.88 23.96
CA GLN A 332 20.09 -108.99 25.42
C GLN A 332 21.38 -108.65 26.18
N LEU A 333 22.56 -108.97 25.63
CA LEU A 333 23.86 -108.70 26.26
C LEU A 333 24.32 -107.23 26.13
N MET A 334 23.82 -106.49 25.14
CA MET A 334 24.11 -105.06 24.94
C MET A 334 23.10 -104.10 25.61
N LYS A 335 22.07 -104.64 26.28
CA LYS A 335 21.17 -103.83 27.10
C LYS A 335 21.91 -103.39 28.36
N LYS A 336 22.27 -102.10 28.38
CA LYS A 336 22.62 -101.37 29.60
C LYS A 336 21.43 -101.25 30.55
#